data_AF-X0ZMM5-F1
#
_entry.id   AF-X0ZMM5-F1
#
_cell.length_a   1.000
_cell.length_b   1.000
_cell.length_c   1.000
_cell.angle_alpha   90.00
_cell.angle_beta   90.00
_cell.angle_gamma   90.00
#
_symmetry.space_group_name_H-M   'P 1'
#
loop_
_entity.id
_entity.type
_entity.pdbx_description
1 polymer ?
#
loop_
_entity_poly.entity_id
_entity_poly.type
_entity_poly.pdbx_seq_one_letter_code
_entity_poly.pdbx_strand_id
1 'polypeptide(L)'
;MITTKEASIRLGLTERTIRNYCSKGRLKCEKRGKIWYIEESSLEDVLEVKIIGTEETERKIGKEKDTPKSIALPPYFVIVRQVGYLEAKVEMLERENSLLKEQLTYQKTSWIKRLFKR
;
A
#
# COMPACT_ATOMS: atom_id res chain seq x y z
N MET A 1 20.13 0.37 0.69
CA MET A 1 20.27 1.44 -0.35
C MET A 1 19.77 0.86 -1.65
N ILE A 2 18.75 1.47 -2.24
CA ILE A 2 18.07 0.96 -3.44
C ILE A 2 18.32 1.83 -4.66
N THR A 3 18.13 1.27 -5.83
CA THR A 3 18.23 2.00 -7.10
C THR A 3 16.99 2.86 -7.36
N THR A 4 17.11 3.81 -8.29
CA THR A 4 15.97 4.63 -8.74
C THR A 4 14.82 3.80 -9.33
N LYS A 5 15.13 2.62 -9.88
CA LYS A 5 14.16 1.69 -10.45
C LYS A 5 13.41 0.92 -9.38
N GLU A 6 14.06 0.55 -8.29
CA GLU A 6 13.38 -0.10 -7.17
C GLU A 6 12.52 0.92 -6.41
N ALA A 7 13.03 2.15 -6.24
CA ALA A 7 12.29 3.24 -5.64
C ALA A 7 11.03 3.62 -6.45
N SER A 8 11.09 3.53 -7.79
CA SER A 8 9.96 3.84 -8.67
C SER A 8 8.81 2.88 -8.48
N ILE A 9 9.13 1.59 -8.38
CA ILE A 9 8.17 0.53 -8.11
C ILE A 9 7.55 0.71 -6.72
N ARG A 10 8.36 0.95 -5.68
CA ARG A 10 7.87 1.10 -4.30
C ARG A 10 6.97 2.33 -4.09
N LEU A 11 7.32 3.46 -4.69
CA LEU A 11 6.56 4.72 -4.54
C LEU A 11 5.44 4.89 -5.58
N GLY A 12 5.35 4.01 -6.58
CA GLY A 12 4.46 4.19 -7.74
C GLY A 12 4.73 5.50 -8.48
N LEU A 13 6.00 5.88 -8.61
CA LEU A 13 6.43 7.12 -9.26
C LEU A 13 7.35 6.82 -10.43
N THR A 14 7.48 7.73 -11.39
CA THR A 14 8.44 7.54 -12.49
C THR A 14 9.88 7.69 -11.97
N GLU A 15 10.82 7.00 -12.63
CA GLU A 15 12.25 7.16 -12.30
C GLU A 15 12.75 8.60 -12.48
N ARG A 16 12.12 9.37 -13.38
CA ARG A 16 12.41 10.81 -13.57
C ARG A 16 12.01 11.61 -12.33
N THR A 17 10.84 11.36 -11.78
CA THR A 17 10.38 12.04 -10.55
C THR A 17 11.26 11.72 -9.35
N ILE A 18 11.75 10.49 -9.24
CA ILE A 18 12.66 10.09 -8.16
C ILE A 18 14.03 10.74 -8.30
N ARG A 19 14.59 10.78 -9.51
CA ARG A 19 15.83 11.53 -9.77
C ARG A 19 15.69 13.01 -9.43
N ASN A 20 14.53 13.60 -9.70
CA ASN A 20 14.25 14.98 -9.30
C ASN A 20 14.17 15.14 -7.78
N TYR A 21 13.65 14.17 -7.04
CA TYR A 21 13.61 14.21 -5.57
C TYR A 21 15.01 14.11 -4.97
N CYS A 22 15.86 13.22 -5.48
CA CYS A 22 17.27 13.17 -5.11
C CYS A 22 17.99 14.49 -5.42
N SER A 23 17.76 15.05 -6.62
CA SER A 23 18.41 16.30 -7.03
C SER A 23 17.96 17.52 -6.21
N LYS A 24 16.74 17.47 -5.65
CA LYS A 24 16.17 18.51 -4.79
C LYS A 24 16.41 18.27 -3.29
N GLY A 25 17.13 17.20 -2.92
CA GLY A 25 17.40 16.85 -1.52
C GLY A 25 16.17 16.39 -0.73
N ARG A 26 15.09 15.99 -1.40
CA ARG A 26 13.87 15.47 -0.74
C ARG A 26 14.00 14.01 -0.32
N LEU A 27 14.94 13.29 -0.92
CA LEU A 27 15.32 11.94 -0.56
C LEU A 27 16.82 11.96 -0.23
N LYS A 28 17.24 11.23 0.81
CA LYS A 28 18.67 11.00 1.02
C LYS A 28 19.15 10.06 -0.08
N CYS A 29 19.96 10.61 -0.99
CA CYS A 29 20.49 9.87 -2.11
C CYS A 29 22.00 10.11 -2.23
N GLU A 30 22.71 9.06 -2.63
CA GLU A 30 24.12 9.09 -2.97
C GLU A 30 24.28 8.84 -4.48
N LYS A 31 25.04 9.71 -5.17
CA LYS A 31 25.32 9.54 -6.59
C LYS A 31 26.65 8.79 -6.76
N ARG A 32 26.60 7.58 -7.29
CA ARG A 32 27.79 6.80 -7.66
C ARG A 32 27.86 6.67 -9.18
N GLY A 33 28.73 7.47 -9.79
CA GLY A 33 28.86 7.55 -11.26
C GLY A 33 27.59 8.07 -11.92
N LYS A 34 26.96 7.24 -12.76
CA LYS A 34 25.71 7.57 -13.49
C LYS A 34 24.43 7.15 -12.73
N ILE A 35 24.57 6.42 -11.61
CA ILE A 35 23.43 5.83 -10.89
C ILE A 35 23.23 6.57 -9.56
N TRP A 36 21.96 6.78 -9.21
CA TRP A 36 21.55 7.27 -7.89
C TRP A 36 21.15 6.10 -7.00
N TYR A 37 21.69 6.08 -5.79
CA TYR A 37 21.35 5.14 -4.74
C TYR A 37 20.58 5.90 -3.66
N ILE A 38 19.45 5.34 -3.23
CA ILE A 38 18.51 5.97 -2.32
C ILE A 38 18.51 5.20 -1.01
N GLU A 39 18.57 5.92 0.10
CA GLU A 39 18.41 5.32 1.41
C GLU A 39 16.95 4.92 1.64
N GLU A 40 16.70 3.69 2.09
CA GLU A 40 15.34 3.16 2.20
C GLU A 40 14.51 3.88 3.25
N SER A 41 15.14 4.30 4.36
CA SER A 41 14.52 5.10 5.42
C SER A 41 13.90 6.40 4.90
N SER A 42 14.48 7.00 3.85
CA SER A 42 13.97 8.25 3.28
C SER A 42 12.72 8.09 2.43
N LEU A 43 12.36 6.85 2.06
CA LEU A 43 11.16 6.60 1.24
C LEU A 43 9.89 6.70 2.08
N GLU A 44 9.98 6.38 3.36
CA GLU A 44 8.86 6.42 4.32
C GLU A 44 8.37 7.88 4.48
N ASP A 45 9.30 8.82 4.62
CA ASP A 45 9.00 10.27 4.69
C ASP A 45 8.22 10.79 3.46
N VAL A 46 8.43 10.20 2.28
CA VAL A 46 7.75 10.62 1.04
C VAL A 46 6.36 9.98 0.90
N LEU A 47 6.14 8.81 1.49
CA LEU A 47 4.83 8.15 1.51
C LEU A 47 3.85 8.90 2.41
N GLU A 48 4.32 9.43 3.55
CA GLU A 48 3.51 10.26 4.45
C GLU A 48 2.96 11.52 3.75
N VAL A 49 3.75 12.14 2.87
CA VAL A 49 3.33 13.32 2.09
C VAL A 49 2.23 12.98 1.06
N LYS A 50 2.20 11.76 0.52
CA LYS A 50 1.17 11.36 -0.47
C LYS A 50 -0.20 11.13 0.17
N ILE A 51 -0.25 10.65 1.42
CA ILE A 51 -1.51 10.46 2.15
C ILE A 51 -2.17 11.82 2.44
N ILE A 52 -1.37 12.89 2.56
CA ILE A 52 -1.85 14.27 2.76
C ILE A 52 -2.30 14.94 1.44
N GLY A 53 -1.92 14.41 0.27
CA GLY A 53 -1.97 15.17 -1.00
C GLY A 53 -2.82 14.60 -2.14
N THR A 54 -3.77 13.70 -1.88
CA THR A 54 -4.59 13.08 -2.94
C THR A 54 -6.09 13.35 -2.86
N GLU A 55 -6.48 14.55 -2.41
CA GLU A 55 -7.76 15.13 -2.84
C GLU A 55 -7.52 16.59 -3.29
N GLU A 56 -7.63 16.76 -4.62
CA GLU A 56 -8.10 17.95 -5.34
C GLU A 56 -7.26 19.25 -5.35
N THR A 57 -6.73 19.47 -6.56
CA THR A 57 -6.75 20.72 -7.37
C THR A 57 -6.11 22.03 -6.89
N GLU A 58 -5.47 22.64 -7.88
CA GLU A 58 -5.22 24.08 -8.03
C GLU A 58 -4.17 24.75 -7.14
N ARG A 59 -3.02 24.94 -7.78
CA ARG A 59 -2.07 26.01 -7.47
C ARG A 59 -2.80 27.36 -7.41
N LYS A 60 -2.93 27.92 -6.21
CA LYS A 60 -2.82 29.36 -6.01
C LYS A 60 -1.76 29.67 -4.97
N ILE A 61 -0.89 30.59 -5.37
CA ILE A 61 0.19 31.21 -4.64
C ILE A 61 -0.38 31.93 -3.41
N GLY A 62 0.21 31.73 -2.24
CA GLY A 62 -0.08 32.50 -1.04
C GLY A 62 0.65 31.98 0.19
N LYS A 63 1.41 32.85 0.85
CA LYS A 63 2.10 32.62 2.13
C LYS A 63 1.09 32.24 3.22
N GLU A 64 1.49 31.41 4.18
CA GLU A 64 1.63 31.74 5.62
C GLU A 64 1.67 30.45 6.46
N LYS A 65 2.47 30.49 7.54
CA LYS A 65 2.61 29.41 8.52
C LYS A 65 1.30 29.29 9.29
N ASP A 66 0.88 28.08 9.65
CA ASP A 66 0.21 27.82 10.93
C ASP A 66 0.13 26.32 11.25
N THR A 67 0.34 26.00 12.52
CA THR A 67 0.42 24.68 13.16
C THR A 67 -0.72 23.74 12.81
N PRO A 68 -0.51 22.39 12.77
CA PRO A 68 -1.57 21.47 12.41
C PRO A 68 -2.59 21.35 13.54
N LYS A 69 -3.76 21.96 13.35
CA LYS A 69 -4.98 21.54 14.05
C LYS A 69 -5.33 20.15 13.53
N SER A 70 -5.35 19.15 14.40
CA SER A 70 -5.85 17.82 14.09
C SER A 70 -7.33 17.95 13.67
N ILE A 71 -7.58 17.80 12.37
CA ILE A 71 -8.93 17.72 11.82
C ILE A 71 -9.45 16.33 12.21
N ALA A 72 -10.21 16.26 13.30
CA ALA A 72 -10.95 15.07 13.65
C ALA A 72 -11.97 14.82 12.53
N LEU A 73 -11.80 13.70 11.80
CA LEU A 73 -12.72 13.33 10.74
C LEU A 73 -14.14 13.17 11.31
N PRO A 74 -15.18 13.63 10.58
CA PRO A 74 -16.56 13.41 10.99
C PRO A 74 -16.85 11.92 11.23
N PRO A 75 -17.64 11.56 12.26
CA PRO A 75 -17.82 10.18 12.70
C PRO A 75 -18.26 9.21 11.59
N TYR A 76 -19.04 9.68 10.62
CA TYR A 76 -19.55 8.85 9.53
C TYR A 76 -18.46 8.32 8.58
N PHE A 77 -17.37 9.08 8.38
CA PHE A 77 -16.25 8.64 7.52
C PHE A 77 -15.48 7.47 8.13
N VAL A 78 -15.35 7.45 9.46
CA VAL A 78 -14.70 6.33 10.19
C VAL A 78 -15.54 5.07 10.08
N ILE A 79 -16.86 5.20 10.18
CA ILE A 79 -17.81 4.07 10.10
C ILE A 79 -17.76 3.43 8.71
N VAL A 80 -17.82 4.23 7.63
CA VAL A 80 -17.79 3.69 6.25
C VAL A 80 -16.51 2.91 5.96
N ARG A 81 -15.35 3.40 6.43
CA ARG A 81 -14.08 2.67 6.30
C ARG A 81 -14.05 1.37 7.11
N GLN A 82 -14.58 1.39 8.32
CA GLN A 82 -14.66 0.18 9.15
C GLN A 82 -15.59 -0.86 8.54
N VAL A 83 -16.74 -0.44 7.98
CA VAL A 83 -17.68 -1.34 7.31
C VAL A 83 -17.04 -1.98 6.07
N GLY A 84 -16.40 -1.20 5.20
CA GLY A 84 -15.74 -1.76 4.01
C GLY A 84 -14.60 -2.73 4.34
N TYR A 85 -13.83 -2.46 5.40
CA TYR A 85 -12.80 -3.40 5.87
C TYR A 85 -13.39 -4.69 6.42
N LEU A 86 -14.50 -4.60 7.15
CA LEU A 86 -15.21 -5.77 7.68
C LEU A 86 -15.82 -6.61 6.54
N GLU A 87 -16.42 -5.98 5.54
CA GLU A 87 -16.97 -6.65 4.34
C GLU A 87 -15.88 -7.43 3.60
N ALA A 88 -14.72 -6.80 3.33
CA ALA A 88 -13.60 -7.47 2.67
C ALA A 88 -13.07 -8.66 3.50
N LYS A 89 -13.06 -8.53 4.84
CA LYS A 89 -12.63 -9.62 5.74
C LYS A 89 -13.63 -10.78 5.73
N VAL A 90 -14.93 -10.50 5.70
CA VAL A 90 -15.98 -11.52 5.57
C VAL A 90 -15.85 -12.25 4.23
N GLU A 91 -15.67 -11.53 3.12
CA GLU A 91 -15.50 -12.13 1.80
C GLU A 91 -14.28 -13.07 1.73
N MET A 92 -13.15 -12.66 2.33
CA MET A 92 -11.96 -13.51 2.43
C MET A 92 -12.22 -14.79 3.23
N LEU A 93 -12.90 -14.67 4.38
CA LEU A 93 -13.24 -15.83 5.22
C LEU A 93 -14.24 -16.77 4.55
N GLU A 94 -15.18 -16.25 3.76
CA GLU A 94 -16.12 -17.08 2.99
C GLU A 94 -15.41 -17.90 1.92
N ARG A 95 -14.42 -17.31 1.22
CA ARG A 95 -13.58 -18.01 0.23
C ARG A 95 -12.70 -19.09 0.87
N GLU A 96 -12.13 -18.83 2.05
CA GLU A 96 -11.36 -19.85 2.77
C GLU A 96 -12.26 -21.01 3.21
N ASN A 97 -13.46 -20.70 3.71
CA ASN A 97 -14.43 -21.72 4.12
C ASN A 97 -14.93 -22.57 2.95
N SER A 98 -15.14 -22.00 1.76
CA SER A 98 -15.55 -22.78 0.59
C SER A 98 -14.45 -23.75 0.17
N LEU A 99 -13.20 -23.30 0.13
CA LEU A 99 -12.05 -24.14 -0.21
C LEU A 99 -11.84 -25.29 0.79
N LEU A 100 -11.99 -25.03 2.09
CA LEU A 100 -11.93 -26.07 3.12
C LEU A 100 -13.06 -27.10 2.98
N LYS A 101 -14.28 -26.66 2.63
CA LYS A 101 -15.39 -27.57 2.35
C LYS A 101 -15.08 -28.46 1.15
N GLU A 102 -14.54 -27.91 0.06
CA GLU A 102 -14.13 -28.68 -1.11
C GLU A 102 -13.06 -29.72 -0.75
N GLN A 103 -12.03 -29.34 -0.01
CA GLN A 103 -11.00 -30.27 0.46
C GLN A 103 -11.58 -31.39 1.33
N LEU A 104 -12.49 -31.06 2.24
CA LEU A 104 -13.16 -32.05 3.09
C LEU A 104 -14.01 -33.02 2.26
N THR A 105 -14.76 -32.53 1.27
CA THR A 105 -15.55 -33.39 0.39
C THR A 105 -14.68 -34.32 -0.45
N TYR A 106 -13.55 -33.81 -0.95
CA TYR A 106 -12.57 -34.61 -1.67
C TYR A 106 -11.97 -35.71 -0.79
N GLN A 107 -11.57 -35.38 0.44
CA GLN A 107 -11.05 -36.38 1.39
C GLN A 107 -12.10 -37.45 1.72
N LYS A 108 -13.35 -37.07 1.99
CA LYS A 108 -14.45 -38.00 2.26
C LYS A 108 -14.67 -38.97 1.10
N THR A 109 -14.79 -38.44 -0.12
CA THR A 109 -15.01 -39.26 -1.32
C THR A 109 -13.82 -40.18 -1.64
N SER A 110 -12.60 -39.69 -1.46
CA SER A 110 -11.37 -40.48 -1.60
C SER A 110 -11.29 -41.62 -0.57
N TRP A 111 -11.63 -41.34 0.69
CA TRP A 111 -11.64 -42.33 1.76
C TRP A 111 -12.72 -43.41 1.52
N ILE A 112 -13.92 -43.01 1.13
CA ILE A 112 -15.00 -43.95 0.72
C ILE A 112 -14.50 -44.85 -0.43
N LYS A 113 -13.89 -44.28 -1.48
CA LYS A 113 -13.33 -45.08 -2.59
C LYS A 113 -12.26 -46.09 -2.14
N ARG A 114 -11.51 -45.80 -1.08
CA ARG A 114 -10.53 -46.74 -0.51
C ARG A 114 -11.19 -47.86 0.29
N LEU A 115 -12.26 -47.58 1.02
CA LEU A 115 -12.99 -48.57 1.82
C LEU A 115 -13.68 -49.63 0.95
N PHE A 116 -14.29 -49.22 -0.17
CA PHE A 116 -15.04 -50.11 -1.07
C PHE A 116 -14.17 -50.73 -2.20
N LYS A 117 -12.85 -50.53 -2.18
CA LYS A 117 -11.90 -51.16 -3.11
C LYS A 117 -11.26 -52.46 -2.57
N ARG A 118 -11.75 -52.95 -1.43
CA ARG A 118 -11.49 -54.31 -0.92
C ARG A 118 -12.63 -55.23 -1.33
#